data_AF-A0A1V5LVY4-F1
#
_entry.id   AF-A0A1V5LVY4-F1
#
_cell.length_a   1.000
_cell.length_b   1.000
_cell.length_c   1.000
_cell.angle_alpha   90.00
_cell.angle_beta   90.00
_cell.angle_gamma   90.00
#
_symmetry.space_group_name_H-M   'P 1'
#
loop_
_entity.id
_entity.type
_entity.pdbx_description
1 polymer ?
#
loop_
_entity_poly.entity_id
_entity_poly.type
_entity_poly.pdbx_seq_one_letter_code
_entity_poly.pdbx_strand_id
1 'polypeptide(L)'
;MKERIPVMYDRELKPEWIDYALQQSLQLRDEVALTQTLREYLREQIASPTSLRKVISQLQQAVGFRSPLSRKQLQAYYDEMSSVAPDQRISVRFRLLVESTPFVAEVVQAIRKLHVVGEKEVSASQLYDRLIAKYGDRGTIPRRVRYVLRTLVNLGVMEHREKKWLIADDHITQ
;
A
#
# COMPACT_ATOMS: atom_id res chain seq x y z
N MET A 1 -29.46 1.77 -8.33
CA MET A 1 -28.13 2.27 -8.77
C MET A 1 -27.11 1.68 -7.79
N LYS A 2 -26.19 0.80 -8.20
CA LYS A 2 -25.15 0.29 -7.28
C LYS A 2 -24.23 1.45 -6.89
N GLU A 3 -24.12 1.74 -5.60
CA GLU A 3 -23.22 2.75 -5.08
C GLU A 3 -21.79 2.50 -5.58
N ARG A 4 -21.15 3.56 -6.06
CA ARG A 4 -19.82 3.50 -6.67
C ARG A 4 -18.78 3.45 -5.56
N ILE A 5 -18.20 2.27 -5.30
CA ILE A 5 -17.12 2.14 -4.30
C ILE A 5 -15.90 2.95 -4.77
N PRO A 6 -15.46 4.02 -4.08
CA PRO A 6 -14.27 4.75 -4.47
C PRO A 6 -13.03 3.88 -4.21
N VAL A 7 -12.19 3.70 -5.23
CA VAL A 7 -10.87 3.10 -5.03
C VAL A 7 -9.89 4.24 -4.73
N MET A 8 -9.17 4.18 -3.62
CA MET A 8 -8.26 5.25 -3.19
C MET A 8 -6.82 4.72 -3.10
N TYR A 9 -6.23 4.40 -4.25
CA TYR A 9 -4.82 4.03 -4.34
C TYR A 9 -4.25 4.55 -5.65
N ASP A 10 -3.44 5.59 -5.59
CA ASP A 10 -3.13 6.41 -6.77
C ASP A 10 -1.62 6.55 -7.01
N ARG A 11 -0.77 6.08 -6.09
CA ARG A 11 0.69 6.15 -6.19
C ARG A 11 1.31 4.90 -5.56
N GLU A 12 2.51 4.55 -6.04
CA GLU A 12 3.35 3.62 -5.30
C GLU A 12 3.84 4.27 -4.00
N LEU A 13 4.08 3.46 -2.98
CA LEU A 13 4.75 3.86 -1.75
C LEU A 13 6.12 3.20 -1.66
N LYS A 14 7.05 3.88 -1.00
CA LYS A 14 8.35 3.33 -0.63
C LYS A 14 8.35 2.95 0.86
N PRO A 15 9.13 1.95 1.28
CA PRO A 15 9.21 1.50 2.66
C PRO A 15 9.48 2.64 3.65
N GLU A 16 10.46 3.49 3.35
CA GLU A 16 10.89 4.60 4.20
C GLU A 16 9.79 5.67 4.38
N TRP A 17 8.91 5.84 3.38
CA TRP A 17 7.79 6.78 3.49
C TRP A 17 6.72 6.29 4.44
N ILE A 18 6.49 4.96 4.48
CA ILE A 18 5.51 4.33 5.37
C ILE A 18 6.02 4.43 6.82
N ASP A 19 7.28 4.05 7.05
CA ASP A 19 7.91 4.12 8.37
C ASP A 19 7.90 5.55 8.93
N TYR A 20 8.33 6.52 8.11
CA TYR A 20 8.36 7.91 8.50
C TYR A 20 6.95 8.43 8.81
N ALA A 21 5.96 8.14 7.96
CA ALA A 21 4.60 8.60 8.18
C ALA A 21 3.95 7.97 9.42
N LEU A 22 4.21 6.70 9.70
CA LEU A 22 3.74 6.02 10.90
C LEU A 22 4.34 6.64 12.16
N GLN A 23 5.65 6.89 12.17
CA GLN A 23 6.30 7.56 13.28
C GLN A 23 5.72 8.96 13.53
N GLN A 24 5.59 9.77 12.47
CA GLN A 24 5.10 11.14 12.60
C GLN A 24 3.62 11.21 13.02
N SER A 25 2.78 10.27 12.58
CA SER A 25 1.36 10.24 12.99
C SER A 25 1.18 9.96 14.49
N LEU A 26 2.11 9.22 15.09
CA LEU A 26 2.13 8.92 16.52
C LEU A 26 2.76 10.02 17.38
N GLN A 27 3.64 10.85 16.80
CA GLN A 27 4.24 11.99 17.49
C GLN A 27 3.34 13.24 17.44
N LEU A 28 2.73 13.48 16.30
CA LEU A 28 1.90 14.66 16.06
C LEU A 28 0.48 14.47 16.61
N ARG A 29 -0.18 15.60 16.88
CA ARG A 29 -1.51 15.66 17.52
C ARG A 29 -2.64 15.98 16.56
N ASP A 30 -2.33 16.52 15.38
CA ASP A 30 -3.34 16.89 14.40
C ASP A 30 -2.90 16.60 12.95
N GLU A 31 -3.92 16.53 12.09
CA GLU A 31 -3.77 16.17 10.68
C GLU A 31 -3.02 17.22 9.85
N VAL A 32 -3.14 18.50 10.20
CA VAL A 32 -2.53 19.61 9.46
C VAL A 32 -1.03 19.57 9.65
N ALA A 33 -0.58 19.41 10.90
CA ALA A 33 0.84 19.23 11.23
C ALA A 33 1.43 18.04 10.48
N LEU A 34 0.78 16.88 10.52
CA LEU A 34 1.27 15.69 9.80
C LEU A 34 1.36 15.94 8.28
N THR A 35 0.36 16.62 7.71
CA THR A 35 0.37 16.95 6.27
C THR A 35 1.53 17.86 5.90
N GLN A 36 1.87 18.84 6.74
CA GLN A 36 3.00 19.76 6.53
C GLN A 36 4.33 19.02 6.66
N THR A 37 4.52 18.24 7.73
CA THR A 37 5.72 17.44 7.96
C THR A 37 5.98 16.45 6.82
N LEU A 38 4.95 15.72 6.37
CA LEU A 38 5.08 14.82 5.23
C LEU A 38 5.40 15.57 3.93
N ARG A 39 4.84 16.77 3.72
CA ARG A 39 5.14 17.59 2.55
C ARG A 39 6.59 18.02 2.53
N GLU A 40 7.13 18.45 3.65
CA GLU A 40 8.53 18.88 3.77
C GLU A 40 9.50 17.72 3.53
N TYR A 41 9.21 16.55 4.10
CA TYR A 41 10.02 15.34 3.90
C TYR A 41 9.99 14.82 2.45
N LEU A 42 8.82 14.85 1.79
CA LEU A 42 8.64 14.22 0.48
C LEU A 42 8.92 15.16 -0.70
N ARG A 43 8.94 16.49 -0.52
CA ARG A 43 9.12 17.44 -1.65
C ARG A 43 10.48 17.30 -2.35
N GLU A 44 11.51 16.86 -1.63
CA GLU A 44 12.85 16.64 -2.17
C GLU A 44 12.92 15.36 -3.02
N GLN A 45 11.98 14.43 -2.80
CA GLN A 45 11.95 13.11 -3.43
C GLN A 45 10.90 13.03 -4.55
N ILE A 46 9.90 13.91 -4.55
CA ILE A 46 8.78 13.91 -5.48
C ILE A 46 8.63 15.29 -6.12
N ALA A 47 9.19 15.44 -7.33
CA ALA A 47 9.17 16.70 -8.06
C ALA A 47 7.76 17.20 -8.43
N SER A 48 6.83 16.29 -8.75
CA SER A 48 5.47 16.67 -9.19
C SER A 48 4.58 17.04 -8.00
N PRO A 49 4.05 18.28 -7.90
CA PRO A 49 3.18 18.69 -6.79
C PRO A 49 1.91 17.85 -6.69
N THR A 50 1.35 17.44 -7.83
CA THR A 50 0.17 16.57 -7.88
C THR A 50 0.47 15.17 -7.36
N SER A 51 1.64 14.60 -7.70
CA SER A 51 2.05 13.30 -7.16
C SER A 51 2.33 13.38 -5.67
N LEU A 52 3.03 14.42 -5.22
CA LEU A 52 3.32 14.68 -3.81
C LEU A 52 2.02 14.73 -2.99
N ARG A 53 1.02 15.52 -3.43
CA ARG A 53 -0.29 15.59 -2.77
C ARG A 53 -0.97 14.22 -2.66
N LYS A 54 -0.90 13.41 -3.71
CA LYS A 54 -1.53 12.08 -3.75
C LYS A 54 -0.82 11.09 -2.82
N VAL A 55 0.52 11.11 -2.76
CA VAL A 55 1.29 10.29 -1.81
C VAL A 55 0.94 10.66 -0.38
N ILE A 56 0.92 11.95 -0.03
CA ILE A 56 0.56 12.40 1.33
C ILE A 56 -0.85 11.95 1.70
N SER A 57 -1.82 12.12 0.80
CA SER A 57 -3.20 11.67 1.05
C SER A 57 -3.28 10.16 1.26
N GLN A 58 -2.49 9.38 0.55
CA GLN A 58 -2.46 7.91 0.68
C GLN A 58 -1.78 7.50 2.00
N LEU A 59 -0.69 8.16 2.40
CA LEU A 59 -0.05 7.92 3.70
C LEU A 59 -0.97 8.30 4.86
N GLN A 60 -1.72 9.40 4.75
CA GLN A 60 -2.74 9.79 5.73
C GLN A 60 -3.83 8.71 5.90
N GLN A 61 -4.25 8.08 4.79
CA GLN A 61 -5.23 6.98 4.81
C GLN A 61 -4.64 5.66 5.30
N ALA A 62 -3.35 5.41 5.09
CA ALA A 62 -2.72 4.17 5.54
C ALA A 62 -2.37 4.24 7.05
N VAL A 63 -1.65 5.28 7.46
CA VAL A 63 -1.00 5.34 8.77
C VAL A 63 -1.21 6.66 9.52
N GLY A 64 -1.99 7.60 8.95
CA GLY A 64 -2.25 8.91 9.53
C GLY A 64 -3.61 9.04 10.22
N PHE A 65 -4.09 10.27 10.33
CA PHE A 65 -5.35 10.59 11.03
C PHE A 65 -6.61 10.13 10.29
N ARG A 66 -6.47 9.78 9.01
CA ARG A 66 -7.55 9.26 8.17
C ARG A 66 -7.50 7.74 8.05
N SER A 67 -6.59 7.08 8.78
CA SER A 67 -6.48 5.63 8.78
C SER A 67 -7.72 5.00 9.43
N PRO A 68 -8.23 3.88 8.89
CA PRO A 68 -9.25 3.11 9.59
C PRO A 68 -8.70 2.41 10.84
N LEU A 69 -7.38 2.33 10.99
CA LEU A 69 -6.74 1.78 12.18
C LEU A 69 -6.77 2.81 13.31
N SER A 70 -7.11 2.34 14.51
CA SER A 70 -7.04 3.17 15.71
C SER A 70 -5.59 3.56 16.02
N ARG A 71 -5.39 4.68 16.72
CA ARG A 71 -4.06 5.10 17.19
C ARG A 71 -3.35 4.01 17.98
N LYS A 72 -4.07 3.21 18.78
CA LYS A 72 -3.51 2.07 19.52
C LYS A 72 -2.99 0.97 18.58
N GLN A 73 -3.70 0.65 17.51
CA GLN A 73 -3.23 -0.31 16.50
C GLN A 73 -2.00 0.21 15.77
N LEU A 74 -2.00 1.49 15.37
CA LEU A 74 -0.83 2.13 14.76
C LEU A 74 0.38 2.11 15.71
N GLN A 75 0.18 2.36 17.01
CA GLN A 75 1.24 2.24 18.00
C GLN A 75 1.80 0.81 18.07
N ALA A 76 0.95 -0.21 18.08
CA ALA A 76 1.40 -1.61 18.09
C ALA A 76 2.24 -1.96 16.84
N TYR A 77 1.83 -1.47 15.67
CA TYR A 77 2.62 -1.61 14.45
C TYR A 77 3.98 -0.91 14.55
N TYR A 78 4.01 0.29 15.13
CA TYR A 78 5.25 1.03 15.32
C TYR A 78 6.18 0.35 16.32
N ASP A 79 5.65 -0.18 17.42
CA ASP A 79 6.44 -0.90 18.43
C ASP A 79 7.06 -2.18 17.81
N GLU A 80 6.28 -2.91 17.01
CA GLU A 80 6.77 -4.08 16.28
C GLU A 80 7.85 -3.71 15.27
N MET A 81 7.64 -2.67 14.45
CA MET A 81 8.65 -2.19 13.50
C MET A 81 9.93 -1.72 14.21
N SER A 82 9.79 -1.08 15.37
CA SER A 82 10.91 -0.61 16.19
C SER A 82 11.71 -1.74 16.82
N SER A 83 11.12 -2.93 16.97
CA SER A 83 11.77 -4.11 17.53
C SER A 83 12.64 -4.89 16.54
N VAL A 84 12.58 -4.56 15.24
CA VAL A 84 13.29 -5.27 14.16
C VAL A 84 14.08 -4.33 13.27
N ALA A 85 15.10 -4.88 12.60
CA ALA A 85 15.92 -4.13 11.65
C ALA A 85 15.09 -3.69 10.42
N PRO A 86 15.43 -2.56 9.76
CA PRO A 86 14.62 -1.99 8.66
C PRO A 86 14.31 -2.94 7.49
N ASP A 87 15.23 -3.86 7.20
CA ASP A 87 15.14 -4.93 6.20
C ASP A 87 14.20 -6.06 6.61
N GLN A 88 13.97 -6.26 7.91
CA GLN A 88 13.05 -7.26 8.46
C GLN A 88 11.61 -6.75 8.63
N ARG A 89 11.37 -5.45 8.43
CA ARG A 89 10.04 -4.81 8.57
C ARG A 89 9.07 -5.13 7.42
N ILE A 90 9.47 -5.93 6.43
CA ILE A 90 8.68 -6.22 5.22
C ILE A 90 7.29 -6.75 5.59
N SER A 91 7.24 -7.80 6.41
CA SER A 91 6.00 -8.42 6.86
C SER A 91 5.10 -7.44 7.61
N VAL A 92 5.68 -6.60 8.47
CA VAL A 92 4.96 -5.62 9.28
C VAL A 92 4.35 -4.53 8.41
N ARG A 93 5.10 -3.97 7.45
CA ARG A 93 4.61 -2.96 6.48
C ARG A 93 3.51 -3.55 5.60
N PHE A 94 3.69 -4.79 5.16
CA PHE A 94 2.71 -5.48 4.34
C PHE A 94 1.38 -5.64 5.08
N ARG A 95 1.40 -6.18 6.30
CA ARG A 95 0.19 -6.34 7.14
C ARG A 95 -0.48 -5.01 7.41
N LEU A 96 0.31 -4.00 7.78
CA LEU A 96 -0.19 -2.63 8.00
C LEU A 96 -0.97 -2.10 6.79
N LEU A 97 -0.41 -2.19 5.58
CA LEU A 97 -1.08 -1.72 4.36
C LEU A 97 -2.32 -2.53 4.01
N VAL A 98 -2.28 -3.85 4.18
CA VAL A 98 -3.43 -4.74 3.93
C VAL A 98 -4.58 -4.37 4.87
N GLU A 99 -4.31 -4.18 6.15
CA GLU A 99 -5.35 -3.84 7.14
C GLU A 99 -5.84 -2.40 7.01
N SER A 100 -4.97 -1.45 6.67
CA SER A 100 -5.34 -0.04 6.58
C SER A 100 -5.99 0.34 5.25
N THR A 101 -5.77 -0.45 4.19
CA THR A 101 -6.10 -0.03 2.82
C THR A 101 -6.91 -1.11 2.11
N PRO A 102 -8.26 -1.01 2.08
CA PRO A 102 -9.13 -2.04 1.52
C PRO A 102 -8.76 -2.46 0.09
N PHE A 103 -8.39 -1.52 -0.78
CA PHE A 103 -7.99 -1.87 -2.15
C PHE A 103 -6.69 -2.69 -2.22
N VAL A 104 -5.75 -2.47 -1.31
CA VAL A 104 -4.53 -3.29 -1.20
C VAL A 104 -4.91 -4.70 -0.78
N ALA A 105 -5.76 -4.86 0.24
CA ALA A 105 -6.27 -6.16 0.68
C ALA A 105 -6.92 -6.95 -0.47
N GLU A 106 -7.69 -6.27 -1.31
CA GLU A 106 -8.41 -6.88 -2.45
C GLU A 106 -7.46 -7.35 -3.55
N VAL A 107 -6.44 -6.55 -3.87
CA VAL A 107 -5.39 -6.96 -4.81
C VAL A 107 -4.62 -8.15 -4.25
N VAL A 108 -4.23 -8.11 -2.97
CA VAL A 108 -3.54 -9.21 -2.29
C VAL A 108 -4.40 -10.47 -2.26
N GLN A 109 -5.70 -10.36 -1.99
CA GLN A 109 -6.60 -11.52 -2.03
C GLN A 109 -6.70 -12.11 -3.43
N ALA A 110 -6.72 -11.28 -4.47
CA ALA A 110 -6.71 -11.75 -5.85
C ALA A 110 -5.41 -12.50 -6.20
N ILE A 111 -4.26 -11.99 -5.73
CA ILE A 111 -2.95 -12.64 -5.84
C ILE A 111 -2.96 -13.99 -5.10
N ARG A 112 -3.38 -14.03 -3.83
CA ARG A 112 -3.49 -15.25 -3.01
C ARG A 112 -4.30 -16.34 -3.71
N LYS A 113 -5.46 -15.98 -4.26
CA LYS A 113 -6.32 -16.92 -5.01
C LYS A 113 -5.68 -17.43 -6.29
N LEU A 114 -4.83 -16.65 -6.96
CA LEU A 114 -4.06 -17.13 -8.11
C LEU A 114 -2.96 -18.09 -7.66
N HIS A 115 -2.27 -17.76 -6.56
CA HIS A 115 -1.22 -18.61 -6.02
C HIS A 115 -1.73 -19.99 -5.56
N VAL A 116 -2.88 -20.03 -4.88
CA VAL A 116 -3.52 -21.28 -4.41
C VAL A 116 -3.84 -22.24 -5.57
N VAL A 117 -4.11 -21.73 -6.77
CA VAL A 117 -4.38 -22.59 -7.95
C VAL A 117 -3.10 -23.01 -8.68
N GLY A 118 -1.92 -22.79 -8.09
CA GLY A 118 -0.63 -23.26 -8.58
C GLY A 118 0.16 -22.25 -9.41
N GLU A 119 -0.35 -21.03 -9.58
CA GLU A 119 0.34 -19.98 -10.34
C GLU A 119 1.51 -19.43 -9.49
N LYS A 120 2.74 -19.70 -9.94
CA LYS A 120 3.96 -19.10 -9.36
C LYS A 120 4.19 -17.66 -9.84
N GLU A 121 3.58 -17.31 -10.96
CA GLU A 121 3.68 -16.02 -11.60
C GLU A 121 2.29 -15.40 -11.69
N VAL A 122 2.19 -14.10 -11.39
CA VAL A 122 0.93 -13.38 -11.49
C VAL A 122 0.98 -12.45 -12.68
N SER A 123 0.12 -12.70 -13.66
CA SER A 123 -0.10 -11.75 -14.73
C SER A 123 -0.95 -10.58 -14.24
N ALA A 124 -0.55 -9.36 -14.62
CA ALA A 124 -1.34 -8.18 -14.35
C ALA A 124 -2.74 -8.26 -15.01
N SER A 125 -2.87 -8.91 -16.17
CA SER A 125 -4.17 -9.10 -16.85
C SER A 125 -5.14 -9.92 -16.01
N GLN A 126 -4.68 -11.03 -15.42
CA GLN A 126 -5.50 -11.89 -14.55
C GLN A 126 -6.02 -11.13 -13.32
N LEU A 127 -5.19 -10.24 -12.76
CA LEU A 127 -5.61 -9.37 -11.65
C LEU A 127 -6.64 -8.32 -12.11
N TYR A 128 -6.47 -7.75 -13.31
CA TYR A 128 -7.39 -6.76 -13.84
C TYR A 128 -8.78 -7.36 -14.05
N ASP A 129 -8.87 -8.53 -14.69
CA ASP A 129 -10.15 -9.18 -14.99
C ASP A 129 -10.96 -9.45 -13.70
N ARG A 130 -10.27 -9.93 -12.65
CA ARG A 130 -10.88 -10.18 -11.34
C ARG A 130 -11.36 -8.91 -10.65
N LEU A 131 -10.57 -7.83 -10.70
CA LEU A 131 -10.91 -6.58 -10.02
C LEU A 131 -11.92 -5.74 -10.81
N ILE A 132 -11.92 -5.82 -12.14
CA ILE A 132 -12.96 -5.24 -13.00
C ILE A 132 -14.32 -5.90 -12.73
N ALA A 133 -14.35 -7.24 -12.60
CA ALA A 133 -15.59 -7.94 -12.24
C ALA A 133 -16.18 -7.45 -10.90
N LYS A 134 -15.33 -7.05 -9.95
CA LYS A 134 -15.76 -6.55 -8.64
C LYS A 134 -16.12 -5.06 -8.62
N TYR A 135 -15.30 -4.20 -9.23
CA TYR A 135 -15.44 -2.75 -9.15
C TYR A 135 -16.17 -2.12 -10.35
N GLY A 136 -16.50 -2.94 -11.36
CA GLY A 136 -16.93 -2.51 -12.69
C GLY A 136 -15.75 -2.15 -13.59
N ASP A 137 -15.99 -2.10 -14.90
CA ASP A 137 -15.00 -1.61 -15.86
C ASP A 137 -14.78 -0.11 -15.64
N ARG A 138 -13.71 0.20 -14.91
CA ARG A 138 -13.19 1.56 -14.76
C ARG A 138 -11.82 1.54 -15.38
N GLY A 139 -11.57 2.38 -16.38
CA GLY A 139 -10.25 2.54 -16.99
C GLY A 139 -9.13 2.91 -16.00
N THR A 140 -9.47 3.28 -14.77
CA THR A 140 -8.50 3.53 -13.69
C THR A 140 -8.05 2.27 -12.95
N ILE A 141 -8.80 1.17 -12.93
CA ILE A 141 -8.43 -0.06 -12.18
C ILE A 141 -7.07 -0.61 -12.59
N PRO A 142 -6.76 -0.80 -13.89
CA PRO A 142 -5.44 -1.31 -14.30
C PRO A 142 -4.29 -0.43 -13.81
N ARG A 143 -4.48 0.89 -13.82
CA ARG A 143 -3.47 1.83 -13.31
C ARG A 143 -3.26 1.67 -11.79
N ARG A 144 -4.33 1.48 -11.03
CA ARG A 144 -4.27 1.40 -9.57
C ARG A 144 -3.69 0.08 -9.09
N VAL A 145 -4.04 -1.03 -9.74
CA VAL A 145 -3.43 -2.33 -9.51
C VAL A 145 -1.92 -2.26 -9.71
N ARG A 146 -1.45 -1.60 -10.80
CA ARG A 146 -0.01 -1.41 -11.02
C ARG A 146 0.69 -0.67 -9.88
N TYR A 147 0.05 0.33 -9.28
CA TYR A 147 0.62 1.02 -8.12
C TYR A 147 0.71 0.13 -6.88
N VAL A 148 -0.30 -0.72 -6.64
CA VAL A 148 -0.23 -1.71 -5.56
C VAL A 148 0.91 -2.69 -5.80
N LEU A 149 0.97 -3.29 -6.99
CA LEU A 149 2.04 -4.22 -7.37
C LEU A 149 3.43 -3.60 -7.24
N ARG A 150 3.61 -2.36 -7.68
CA ARG A 150 4.88 -1.65 -7.51
C ARG A 150 5.20 -1.38 -6.04
N THR A 151 4.20 -1.07 -5.22
CA THR A 151 4.40 -0.93 -3.77
C THR A 151 4.85 -2.26 -3.17
N LEU A 152 4.20 -3.37 -3.50
CA LEU A 152 4.61 -4.71 -3.03
C LEU A 152 6.03 -5.07 -3.48
N VAL A 153 6.44 -4.67 -4.69
CA VAL A 153 7.83 -4.79 -5.14
C VAL A 153 8.78 -3.91 -4.32
N ASN A 154 8.43 -2.65 -4.08
CA ASN A 154 9.25 -1.75 -3.26
C ASN A 154 9.40 -2.25 -1.83
N LEU A 155 8.40 -2.97 -1.30
CA LEU A 155 8.45 -3.62 0.00
C LEU A 155 9.29 -4.89 0.01
N GLY A 156 9.63 -5.48 -1.14
CA GLY A 156 10.29 -6.79 -1.23
C GLY A 156 9.33 -7.99 -1.11
N VAL A 157 8.01 -7.76 -1.11
CA VAL A 157 7.00 -8.83 -1.07
C VAL A 157 6.86 -9.51 -2.44
N MET A 158 7.14 -8.78 -3.51
CA MET A 158 7.09 -9.27 -4.88
C MET A 158 8.35 -8.88 -5.64
N GLU A 159 8.64 -9.61 -6.70
CA GLU A 159 9.63 -9.24 -7.70
C GLU A 159 8.94 -8.96 -9.04
N HIS A 160 9.56 -8.10 -9.86
CA HIS A 160 9.10 -7.83 -11.21
C HIS A 160 10.21 -8.16 -12.20
N ARG A 161 10.09 -9.32 -12.88
CA ARG A 161 11.06 -9.81 -13.88
C ARG A 161 10.33 -10.03 -15.20
N GLU A 162 10.93 -9.63 -16.31
CA GLU A 162 10.43 -9.93 -17.67
C GLU A 162 8.93 -9.62 -17.90
N LYS A 163 8.43 -8.52 -17.33
CA LYS A 163 7.01 -8.08 -17.37
C LYS A 163 6.04 -8.97 -16.56
N LYS A 164 6.56 -9.88 -15.74
CA LYS A 164 5.81 -10.75 -14.84
C LYS A 164 6.03 -10.32 -13.39
N TRP A 165 5.02 -10.57 -12.56
CA TRP A 165 5.08 -10.32 -11.12
C TRP A 165 5.21 -11.65 -10.39
N LEU A 166 6.29 -11.80 -9.64
CA LEU A 166 6.65 -13.02 -8.93
C LEU A 166 6.47 -12.79 -7.44
N ILE A 167 5.99 -13.79 -6.72
CA ILE A 167 5.95 -13.73 -5.26
C ILE A 167 7.37 -14.00 -4.76
N ALA A 168 7.96 -13.02 -4.07
CA ALA A 168 9.35 -13.08 -3.64
C ALA A 168 9.50 -13.81 -2.29
N ASP A 169 8.45 -13.77 -1.48
CA ASP A 169 8.45 -14.25 -0.10
C ASP A 169 7.05 -14.74 0.33
N ASP A 170 6.99 -15.64 1.32
CA ASP A 170 5.76 -16.30 1.79
C ASP A 170 4.82 -15.36 2.59
N HIS A 171 5.13 -14.07 2.68
CA HIS A 171 4.25 -13.09 3.33
C HIS A 171 2.84 -13.01 2.71
N ILE A 172 2.71 -13.35 1.43
CA ILE A 172 1.41 -13.37 0.75
C ILE A 172 0.61 -14.62 1.16
N THR A 173 1.23 -15.74 1.55
CA THR A 173 0.53 -17.02 1.79
C THR A 173 0.10 -17.22 3.24
N GLN A 174 0.60 -16.41 4.18
CA GLN A 174 0.22 -16.37 5.61
C GLN A 174 -1.07 -15.59 5.87
#